data_AF-A0A6P0TGR3-F1
#
_entry.id   AF-A0A6P0TGR3-F1
#
_cell.length_a   1.000
_cell.length_b   1.000
_cell.length_c   1.000
_cell.angle_alpha   90.00
_cell.angle_beta   90.00
_cell.angle_gamma   90.00
#
_symmetry.space_group_name_H-M   'P 1'
#
loop_
_entity.id
_entity.type
_entity.pdbx_description
1 polymer ?
#
loop_
_entity_poly.entity_id
_entity_poly.type
_entity_poly.pdbx_seq_one_letter_code
_entity_poly.pdbx_strand_id
1 'polypeptide(L)'
;MLQALPNTALWDRLEQEGRLIVGKEYDINQTTLVNFIPTRPIEEIAREYINCFWQLYEPQKYLGRVYRHYINMSVYETKKKFKMPALIEFRALLTIFWRQGIRRSTRVQFWRQLVLILVHNKKAFRGYLSTCAHLEHFIEYRTIVKDEIEDQIDRLIVNKSNIEENILSR
;
A
#
# COMPACT_ATOMS: atom_id res chain seq x y z
N MET A 1 -4.37 1.72 9.01
CA MET A 1 -4.72 3.16 9.24
C MET A 1 -4.00 3.68 10.49
N LEU A 2 -4.14 4.95 10.91
CA LEU A 2 -3.48 5.45 12.13
C LEU A 2 -3.99 4.70 13.38
N GLN A 3 -3.08 4.18 14.17
CA GLN A 3 -3.36 3.57 15.48
C GLN A 3 -2.60 4.33 16.56
N ALA A 4 -3.28 4.65 17.66
CA ALA A 4 -2.64 5.20 18.84
C ALA A 4 -1.94 4.06 19.59
N LEU A 5 -0.62 4.13 19.74
CA LEU A 5 0.15 3.10 20.47
C LEU A 5 0.23 3.45 21.96
N PRO A 6 0.26 2.46 22.86
CA PRO A 6 0.40 2.71 24.29
C PRO A 6 1.63 3.56 24.63
N ASN A 7 1.53 4.38 25.67
CA ASN A 7 2.60 5.27 26.15
C ASN A 7 3.06 6.30 25.11
N THR A 8 2.18 6.71 24.20
CA THR A 8 2.43 7.83 23.27
C THR A 8 1.57 9.01 23.64
N ALA A 9 2.03 10.23 23.33
CA ALA A 9 1.26 11.44 23.59
C ALA A 9 -0.14 11.44 22.95
N LEU A 10 -0.30 10.74 21.80
CA LEU A 10 -1.60 10.57 21.17
C LEU A 10 -2.51 9.64 21.98
N TRP A 11 -1.97 8.55 22.52
CA TRP A 11 -2.71 7.62 23.37
C TRP A 11 -3.20 8.31 24.65
N ASP A 12 -2.31 8.93 25.40
CA ASP A 12 -2.64 9.58 26.67
C ASP A 12 -3.72 10.64 26.47
N ARG A 13 -3.63 11.40 25.38
CA ARG A 13 -4.63 12.39 25.01
C ARG A 13 -5.98 11.74 24.67
N LEU A 14 -6.01 10.68 23.87
CA LEU A 14 -7.26 10.02 23.47
C LEU A 14 -7.93 9.29 24.65
N GLU A 15 -7.13 8.80 25.60
CA GLU A 15 -7.61 8.25 26.86
C GLU A 15 -8.24 9.33 27.73
N GLN A 16 -7.57 10.48 27.90
CA GLN A 16 -8.12 11.64 28.62
C GLN A 16 -9.41 12.18 27.96
N GLU A 17 -9.50 12.15 26.63
CA GLU A 17 -10.70 12.51 25.87
C GLU A 17 -11.80 11.44 25.92
N GLY A 18 -11.57 10.25 26.49
CA GLY A 18 -12.52 9.14 26.53
C GLY A 18 -12.84 8.54 25.14
N ARG A 19 -11.97 8.77 24.15
CA ARG A 19 -12.17 8.35 22.75
C ARG A 19 -11.40 7.08 22.40
N LEU A 20 -10.55 6.59 23.29
CA LEU A 20 -9.80 5.36 23.08
C LEU A 20 -10.73 4.13 23.17
N ILE A 21 -10.63 3.20 22.23
CA ILE A 21 -11.44 1.97 22.24
C ILE A 21 -10.69 0.90 23.04
N VAL A 22 -11.12 0.69 24.28
CA VAL A 22 -10.52 -0.29 25.20
C VAL A 22 -10.74 -1.72 24.67
N GLY A 23 -9.69 -2.54 24.70
CA GLY A 23 -9.75 -3.95 24.29
C GLY A 23 -9.60 -4.18 22.78
N LYS A 24 -9.45 -3.13 21.96
CA LYS A 24 -9.11 -3.28 20.55
C LYS A 24 -7.60 -3.43 20.38
N GLU A 25 -7.17 -4.56 19.86
CA GLU A 25 -5.75 -4.83 19.60
C GLU A 25 -5.15 -3.82 18.61
N TYR A 26 -3.90 -3.43 18.88
CA TYR A 26 -3.07 -2.69 17.93
C TYR A 26 -2.12 -3.69 17.26
N ASP A 27 -2.13 -3.68 15.94
CA ASP A 27 -1.42 -4.64 15.08
C ASP A 27 -0.40 -3.90 14.19
N ILE A 28 -0.56 -2.58 14.03
CA ILE A 28 0.29 -1.71 13.18
C ILE A 28 0.15 -2.08 11.68
N ASN A 29 -0.64 -3.09 11.35
CA ASN A 29 -0.90 -3.49 9.97
C ASN A 29 -1.72 -2.44 9.19
N GLN A 30 -1.49 -2.42 7.88
CA GLN A 30 -2.17 -1.50 6.97
C GLN A 30 -3.63 -1.89 6.72
N THR A 31 -4.06 -3.06 7.17
CA THR A 31 -5.42 -3.58 6.98
C THR A 31 -6.32 -3.35 8.19
N THR A 32 -5.78 -2.83 9.30
CA THR A 32 -6.56 -2.64 10.54
C THR A 32 -7.16 -1.23 10.61
N LEU A 33 -8.41 -1.15 11.04
CA LEU A 33 -9.10 0.11 11.37
C LEU A 33 -8.43 0.83 12.57
N VAL A 34 -8.77 2.10 12.76
CA VAL A 34 -8.29 2.89 13.90
C VAL A 34 -8.77 2.30 15.24
N ASN A 35 -8.02 2.53 16.31
CA ASN A 35 -8.30 2.05 17.67
C ASN A 35 -8.87 3.15 18.61
N PHE A 36 -9.45 4.19 18.04
CA PHE A 36 -10.10 5.28 18.77
C PHE A 36 -11.34 5.75 18.01
N ILE A 37 -12.16 6.61 18.61
CA ILE A 37 -13.35 7.20 17.99
C ILE A 37 -12.93 8.48 17.23
N PRO A 38 -12.85 8.47 15.89
CA PRO A 38 -12.54 9.66 15.11
C PRO A 38 -13.65 10.72 15.18
N THR A 39 -13.35 11.94 14.75
CA THR A 39 -14.33 13.04 14.66
C THR A 39 -15.28 12.91 13.47
N ARG A 40 -14.96 12.03 12.51
CA ARG A 40 -15.78 11.67 11.35
C ARG A 40 -16.20 10.21 11.44
N PRO A 41 -17.26 9.76 10.75
CA PRO A 41 -17.64 8.35 10.70
C PRO A 41 -16.46 7.47 10.26
N ILE A 42 -16.23 6.36 10.96
CA ILE A 42 -15.10 5.46 10.67
C ILE A 42 -15.22 4.82 9.29
N GLU A 43 -16.46 4.59 8.85
CA GLU A 43 -16.82 4.02 7.56
C GLU A 43 -16.39 4.92 6.41
N GLU A 44 -16.55 6.24 6.54
CA GLU A 44 -16.07 7.21 5.54
C GLU A 44 -14.55 7.20 5.43
N ILE A 45 -13.85 7.28 6.58
CA ILE A 45 -12.39 7.30 6.62
C ILE A 45 -11.82 6.01 6.02
N ALA A 46 -12.43 4.86 6.33
CA ALA A 46 -12.01 3.57 5.82
C ALA A 46 -12.22 3.46 4.30
N ARG A 47 -13.37 3.91 3.77
CA ARG A 47 -13.62 3.95 2.32
C ARG A 47 -12.65 4.89 1.59
N GLU A 48 -12.36 6.05 2.16
CA GLU A 48 -11.33 6.97 1.63
C GLU A 48 -9.95 6.32 1.60
N TYR A 49 -9.59 5.59 2.66
CA TYR A 49 -8.34 4.85 2.75
C TYR A 49 -8.22 3.76 1.68
N ILE A 50 -9.26 2.93 1.50
CA ILE A 50 -9.34 1.93 0.43
C ILE A 50 -9.16 2.58 -0.94
N ASN A 51 -9.92 3.66 -1.21
CA ASN A 51 -9.84 4.38 -2.47
C ASN A 51 -8.44 4.94 -2.73
N CYS A 52 -7.78 5.46 -1.67
CA CYS A 52 -6.40 5.92 -1.74
C CYS A 52 -5.47 4.77 -2.14
N PHE A 53 -5.54 3.61 -1.47
CA PHE A 53 -4.73 2.42 -1.81
C PHE A 53 -4.97 1.95 -3.25
N TRP A 54 -6.24 1.93 -3.67
CA TRP A 54 -6.64 1.50 -5.00
C TRP A 54 -6.01 2.36 -6.10
N GLN A 55 -6.04 3.68 -5.91
CA GLN A 55 -5.46 4.65 -6.82
C GLN A 55 -3.93 4.71 -6.71
N LEU A 56 -3.39 4.56 -5.50
CA LEU A 56 -1.96 4.59 -5.25
C LEU A 56 -1.27 3.47 -6.01
N TYR A 57 -1.79 2.25 -5.94
CA TYR A 57 -1.22 1.08 -6.62
C TYR A 57 -1.88 0.76 -7.97
N GLU A 58 -2.60 1.71 -8.56
CA GLU A 58 -3.03 1.59 -9.95
C GLU A 58 -1.79 1.48 -10.86
N PRO A 59 -1.71 0.47 -11.75
CA PRO A 59 -0.50 0.16 -12.50
C PRO A 59 0.12 1.34 -13.26
N GLN A 60 -0.67 2.13 -13.98
CA GLN A 60 -0.16 3.24 -14.79
C GLN A 60 0.39 4.37 -13.91
N LYS A 61 -0.37 4.77 -12.89
CA LYS A 61 0.03 5.77 -11.89
C LYS A 61 1.29 5.32 -11.15
N TYR A 62 1.37 4.07 -10.73
CA TYR A 62 2.52 3.51 -10.01
C TYR A 62 3.77 3.56 -10.88
N LEU A 63 3.75 2.99 -12.10
CA LEU A 63 4.89 3.02 -13.02
C LEU A 63 5.31 4.46 -13.36
N GLY A 64 4.35 5.37 -13.50
CA GLY A 64 4.61 6.80 -13.68
C GLY A 64 5.34 7.44 -12.50
N ARG A 65 5.05 7.05 -11.25
CA ARG A 65 5.78 7.53 -10.06
C ARG A 65 7.17 6.92 -9.98
N VAL A 66 7.30 5.62 -10.21
CA VAL A 66 8.60 4.92 -10.19
C VAL A 66 9.55 5.51 -11.23
N TYR A 67 9.08 5.74 -12.45
CA TYR A 67 9.87 6.38 -13.50
C TYR A 67 10.34 7.79 -13.09
N ARG A 68 9.42 8.65 -12.61
CA ARG A 68 9.77 10.01 -12.16
C ARG A 68 10.77 10.01 -11.00
N HIS A 69 10.68 9.05 -10.10
CA HIS A 69 11.64 8.89 -9.02
C HIS A 69 13.03 8.58 -9.60
N TYR A 70 13.16 7.51 -10.41
CA TYR A 70 14.45 7.06 -10.88
C TYR A 70 15.10 7.91 -11.97
N ILE A 71 14.33 8.65 -12.77
CA ILE A 71 14.90 9.59 -13.73
C ILE A 71 15.53 10.80 -13.05
N ASN A 72 14.97 11.24 -11.92
CA ASN A 72 15.43 12.41 -11.16
C ASN A 72 16.38 12.05 -10.00
N MET A 73 16.54 10.75 -9.70
CA MET A 73 17.37 10.30 -8.60
C MET A 73 18.86 10.35 -8.98
N SER A 74 19.63 11.08 -8.19
CA SER A 74 21.09 10.98 -8.17
C SER A 74 21.48 9.63 -7.57
N VAL A 75 21.95 8.69 -8.41
CA VAL A 75 22.39 7.38 -7.93
C VAL A 75 23.81 7.51 -7.37
N TYR A 76 23.95 7.30 -6.06
CA TYR A 76 25.26 7.20 -5.42
C TYR A 76 26.01 5.98 -5.97
N GLU A 77 27.24 6.18 -6.44
CA GLU A 77 28.08 5.09 -6.95
C GLU A 77 28.53 4.19 -5.81
N THR A 78 27.81 3.08 -5.59
CA THR A 78 28.38 1.97 -4.82
C THR A 78 29.38 1.24 -5.70
N LYS A 79 30.67 1.21 -5.30
CA LYS A 79 31.76 0.47 -5.98
C LYS A 79 31.62 -1.06 -5.89
N LYS A 80 30.41 -1.60 -5.99
CA LYS A 80 30.17 -3.05 -6.03
C LYS A 80 30.50 -3.54 -7.44
N LYS A 81 31.41 -4.52 -7.53
CA LYS A 81 31.70 -5.23 -8.78
C LYS A 81 30.40 -5.83 -9.32
N PHE A 82 30.19 -5.70 -10.63
CA PHE A 82 29.09 -6.37 -11.31
C PHE A 82 29.17 -7.87 -11.04
N LYS A 83 28.08 -8.44 -10.51
CA LYS A 83 27.91 -9.89 -10.34
C LYS A 83 26.81 -10.32 -11.28
N MET A 84 27.04 -11.42 -12.00
CA MET A 84 26.01 -12.03 -12.82
C MET A 84 24.80 -12.37 -11.94
N PRO A 85 23.58 -12.04 -12.38
CA PRO A 85 22.38 -12.37 -11.64
C PRO A 85 22.25 -13.89 -11.51
N ALA A 86 21.81 -14.34 -10.33
CA ALA A 86 21.47 -15.75 -10.13
C ALA A 86 20.32 -16.16 -11.07
N LEU A 87 20.18 -17.45 -11.35
CA LEU A 87 19.10 -17.96 -12.21
C LEU A 87 17.71 -17.51 -11.75
N ILE A 88 17.52 -17.40 -10.44
CA ILE A 88 16.29 -16.91 -9.81
C ILE A 88 16.04 -15.43 -10.15
N GLU A 89 17.06 -14.57 -10.06
CA GLU A 89 16.97 -13.16 -10.43
C GLU A 89 16.66 -12.99 -11.93
N PHE A 90 17.26 -13.83 -12.78
CA PHE A 90 16.98 -13.82 -14.22
C PHE A 90 15.54 -14.25 -14.53
N ARG A 91 15.03 -15.29 -13.89
CA ARG A 91 13.63 -15.72 -14.01
C ARG A 91 12.65 -14.64 -13.52
N ALA A 92 12.98 -13.96 -12.42
CA ALA A 92 12.19 -12.84 -11.92
C ALA A 92 12.16 -11.69 -12.95
N LEU A 93 13.29 -11.35 -13.56
CA LEU A 93 13.38 -10.33 -14.62
C LEU A 93 12.47 -10.67 -15.81
N LEU A 94 12.56 -11.91 -16.31
CA LEU A 94 11.70 -12.37 -17.42
C LEU A 94 10.21 -12.30 -17.06
N THR A 95 9.87 -12.64 -15.82
CA THR A 95 8.49 -12.53 -15.32
C THR A 95 7.98 -11.10 -15.36
N ILE A 96 8.81 -10.12 -14.97
CA ILE A 96 8.48 -8.70 -15.03
C ILE A 96 8.28 -8.25 -16.49
N PHE A 97 9.20 -8.61 -17.39
CA PHE A 97 9.09 -8.24 -18.80
C PHE A 97 7.85 -8.85 -19.47
N TRP A 98 7.50 -10.08 -19.13
CA TRP A 98 6.29 -10.72 -19.61
C TRP A 98 5.02 -10.03 -19.08
N ARG A 99 4.93 -9.86 -17.75
CA ARG A 99 3.71 -9.33 -17.11
C ARG A 99 3.50 -7.85 -17.42
N GLN A 100 4.52 -7.02 -17.24
CA GLN A 100 4.43 -5.57 -17.43
C GLN A 100 4.60 -5.17 -18.90
N GLY A 101 5.44 -5.87 -19.65
CA GLY A 101 5.79 -5.51 -21.02
C GLY A 101 4.91 -6.15 -22.10
N ILE A 102 4.15 -7.21 -21.81
CA ILE A 102 3.35 -7.92 -22.82
C ILE A 102 1.90 -8.08 -22.37
N ARG A 103 1.67 -8.69 -21.20
CA ARG A 103 0.32 -9.07 -20.75
C ARG A 103 -0.57 -7.88 -20.37
N ARG A 104 -0.02 -6.84 -19.72
CA ARG A 104 -0.82 -5.71 -19.21
C ARG A 104 -0.97 -4.56 -20.21
N SER A 105 -1.98 -3.73 -19.99
CA SER A 105 -2.22 -2.48 -20.72
C SER A 105 -1.10 -1.44 -20.53
N THR A 106 -0.26 -1.60 -19.50
CA THR A 106 0.91 -0.76 -19.21
C THR A 106 2.09 -0.99 -20.15
N ARG A 107 2.04 -1.97 -21.07
CA ARG A 107 3.15 -2.37 -21.95
C ARG A 107 3.88 -1.22 -22.65
N VAL A 108 3.13 -0.32 -23.29
CA VAL A 108 3.71 0.81 -24.04
C VAL A 108 4.42 1.77 -23.08
N GLN A 109 3.80 2.06 -21.94
CA GLN A 109 4.39 2.90 -20.90
C GLN A 109 5.67 2.27 -20.34
N PHE A 110 5.62 0.97 -20.03
CA PHE A 110 6.74 0.23 -19.46
C PHE A 110 7.96 0.25 -20.39
N TRP A 111 7.80 -0.16 -21.65
CA TRP A 111 8.93 -0.18 -22.60
C TRP A 111 9.49 1.21 -22.86
N ARG A 112 8.63 2.22 -23.01
CA ARG A 112 9.08 3.62 -23.17
C ARG A 112 9.91 4.09 -21.98
N GLN A 113 9.43 3.86 -20.76
CA GLN A 113 10.14 4.27 -19.54
C GLN A 113 11.44 3.48 -19.35
N LEU A 114 11.45 2.19 -19.67
CA LEU A 114 12.64 1.34 -19.60
C LEU A 114 13.77 1.86 -20.51
N VAL A 115 13.43 2.19 -21.75
CA VAL A 115 14.38 2.80 -22.71
C VAL A 115 14.89 4.14 -22.17
N LEU A 116 14.00 5.00 -21.67
CA LEU A 116 14.40 6.31 -21.14
C LEU A 116 15.34 6.21 -19.94
N ILE A 117 15.10 5.26 -19.02
CA ILE A 117 16.00 4.97 -17.89
C ILE A 117 17.36 4.48 -18.41
N LEU A 118 17.38 3.56 -19.38
CA LEU A 118 18.63 3.04 -19.97
C LEU A 118 19.42 4.09 -20.74
N VAL A 119 18.79 5.15 -21.24
CA VAL A 119 19.49 6.25 -21.92
C VAL A 119 20.00 7.28 -20.92
N HIS A 120 19.15 7.74 -20.01
CA HIS A 120 19.43 8.92 -19.17
C HIS A 120 19.99 8.58 -17.79
N ASN A 121 19.66 7.41 -17.23
CA ASN A 121 20.11 7.01 -15.90
C ASN A 121 20.34 5.48 -15.79
N LYS A 122 21.33 4.98 -16.55
CA LYS A 122 21.72 3.55 -16.57
C LYS A 122 21.98 2.97 -15.17
N LYS A 123 22.52 3.78 -14.27
CA LYS A 123 22.84 3.37 -12.89
C LYS A 123 21.57 3.08 -12.07
N ALA A 124 20.47 3.76 -12.37
CA ALA A 124 19.18 3.56 -11.72
C ALA A 124 18.43 2.30 -12.19
N PHE A 125 18.85 1.68 -13.31
CA PHE A 125 18.13 0.59 -13.96
C PHE A 125 17.74 -0.57 -13.04
N ARG A 126 18.69 -1.05 -12.22
CA ARG A 126 18.44 -2.15 -11.28
C ARG A 126 17.39 -1.77 -10.22
N GLY A 127 17.49 -0.55 -9.69
CA GLY A 127 16.52 -0.02 -8.74
C GLY A 127 15.14 0.10 -9.38
N TYR A 128 15.07 0.73 -10.55
CA TYR A 128 13.84 0.88 -11.33
C TYR A 128 13.13 -0.46 -11.56
N LEU A 129 13.85 -1.48 -12.04
CA LEU A 129 13.27 -2.80 -12.27
C LEU A 129 12.83 -3.49 -10.99
N SER A 130 13.65 -3.39 -9.92
CA SER A 130 13.28 -3.93 -8.61
C SER A 130 11.96 -3.32 -8.14
N THR A 131 11.81 -1.99 -8.18
CA THR A 131 10.57 -1.31 -7.79
C THR A 131 9.40 -1.65 -8.72
N CYS A 132 9.62 -1.81 -10.02
CA CYS A 132 8.60 -2.32 -10.93
C CYS A 132 8.13 -3.74 -10.56
N ALA A 133 9.02 -4.59 -10.03
CA ALA A 133 8.67 -5.93 -9.56
C ALA A 133 7.71 -5.88 -8.35
N HIS A 134 7.91 -4.94 -7.42
CA HIS A 134 7.05 -4.78 -6.25
C HIS A 134 5.59 -4.47 -6.62
N LEU A 135 5.34 -3.89 -7.80
CA LEU A 135 3.98 -3.67 -8.29
C LEU A 135 3.16 -4.98 -8.37
N GLU A 136 3.79 -6.12 -8.65
CA GLU A 136 3.08 -7.41 -8.66
C GLU A 136 2.45 -7.71 -7.30
N HIS A 137 3.23 -7.54 -6.23
CA HIS A 137 2.74 -7.71 -4.88
C HIS A 137 1.72 -6.64 -4.52
N PHE A 138 1.95 -5.38 -4.89
CA PHE A 138 1.04 -4.29 -4.52
C PHE A 138 -0.34 -4.34 -5.19
N ILE A 139 -0.43 -4.92 -6.40
CA ILE A 139 -1.72 -5.12 -7.07
C ILE A 139 -2.58 -6.14 -6.34
N GLU A 140 -1.96 -7.19 -5.80
CA GLU A 140 -2.64 -8.18 -4.97
C GLU A 140 -2.94 -7.60 -3.58
N TYR A 141 -1.95 -6.95 -2.98
CA TYR A 141 -2.05 -6.39 -1.64
C TYR A 141 -3.16 -5.33 -1.50
N ARG A 142 -3.38 -4.48 -2.51
CA ARG A 142 -4.49 -3.51 -2.48
C ARG A 142 -5.87 -4.18 -2.45
N THR A 143 -5.99 -5.40 -2.97
CA THR A 143 -7.22 -6.20 -2.89
C THR A 143 -7.37 -6.75 -1.47
N ILE A 144 -6.31 -7.32 -0.89
CA ILE A 144 -6.31 -7.79 0.50
C ILE A 144 -6.69 -6.66 1.46
N VAL A 145 -6.08 -5.48 1.32
CA VAL A 145 -6.39 -4.30 2.13
C VAL A 145 -7.86 -3.89 1.99
N LYS A 146 -8.40 -3.95 0.78
CA LYS A 146 -9.81 -3.63 0.54
C LYS A 146 -10.71 -4.63 1.26
N ASP A 147 -10.52 -5.91 1.00
CA ASP A 147 -11.38 -6.99 1.48
C ASP A 147 -11.37 -7.05 3.02
N GLU A 148 -10.20 -6.99 3.65
CA GLU A 148 -10.09 -7.03 5.12
C GLU A 148 -10.71 -5.80 5.80
N ILE A 149 -10.64 -4.62 5.19
CA ILE A 149 -11.23 -3.39 5.74
C ILE A 149 -12.75 -3.40 5.54
N GLU A 150 -13.24 -3.85 4.38
CA GLU A 150 -14.68 -3.98 4.12
C GLU A 150 -15.32 -4.97 5.10
N ASP A 151 -14.69 -6.14 5.33
CA ASP A 151 -15.12 -7.12 6.33
C ASP A 151 -15.20 -6.52 7.74
N GLN A 152 -14.24 -5.68 8.12
CA GLN A 152 -14.26 -5.01 9.42
C GLN A 152 -15.39 -3.97 9.53
N ILE A 153 -15.68 -3.24 8.45
CA ILE A 153 -16.80 -2.28 8.41
C ILE A 153 -18.13 -3.02 8.59
N ASP A 154 -18.33 -4.13 7.87
CA ASP A 154 -19.58 -4.89 7.93
C ASP A 154 -19.83 -5.44 9.34
N ARG A 155 -18.79 -5.97 9.99
CA ARG A 155 -18.86 -6.40 11.40
C ARG A 155 -19.22 -5.26 12.34
N LEU A 156 -18.67 -4.06 12.11
CA LEU A 156 -19.00 -2.88 12.92
C LEU A 156 -20.46 -2.45 12.75
N ILE A 157 -20.99 -2.48 11.53
CA ILE A 157 -22.38 -2.12 11.23
C ILE A 157 -23.33 -3.11 11.92
N VAL A 158 -23.10 -4.41 11.76
CA VAL A 158 -23.91 -5.46 12.41
C VAL A 158 -23.92 -5.30 13.93
N ASN A 159 -22.75 -5.05 14.53
CA ASN A 159 -22.65 -4.83 15.97
C ASN A 159 -23.42 -3.59 16.45
N LYS A 160 -23.40 -2.49 15.68
CA LYS A 160 -24.19 -1.29 16.00
C LYS A 160 -25.70 -1.59 15.98
N SER A 161 -26.19 -2.24 14.91
CA SER A 161 -27.61 -2.60 14.78
C SER A 161 -28.09 -3.51 15.91
N ASN A 162 -27.30 -4.54 16.27
CA ASN A 162 -27.64 -5.45 17.37
C ASN A 162 -27.74 -4.72 18.73
N ILE A 163 -26.92 -3.69 18.95
CA ILE A 163 -26.98 -2.89 20.19
C ILE A 163 -28.26 -2.04 20.21
N GLU A 164 -28.62 -1.41 19.10
CA GLU A 164 -29.83 -0.60 18.98
C GLU A 164 -31.11 -1.45 19.19
N GLU A 165 -31.18 -2.65 18.60
CA GLU A 165 -32.31 -3.57 18.81
C GLU A 165 -32.45 -4.03 20.27
N ASN A 166 -31.33 -4.30 20.95
CA ASN A 166 -31.35 -4.70 22.37
C ASN A 166 -31.76 -3.56 23.32
N ILE A 167 -31.56 -2.30 22.92
CA ILE A 167 -32.01 -1.13 23.68
C ILE A 167 -33.50 -0.89 23.46
N LEU A 168 -33.99 -1.04 22.22
CA LEU A 168 -35.39 -0.84 21.85
C LEU A 168 -36.34 -1.95 22.35
N SER A 169 -35.81 -3.13 22.68
CA SER A 169 -36.57 -4.27 23.21
C SER A 169 -36.61 -4.35 24.75
N ARG A 170 -36.00 -3.38 25.45
CA ARG A 170 -36.06 -3.20 26.90
C ARG A 170 -36.96 -2.03 27.28
#